data_AF-A0A667YW89-F1
#
_entry.id   AF-A0A667YW89-F1
#
_cell.length_a   1.000
_cell.length_b   1.000
_cell.length_c   1.000
_cell.angle_alpha   90.00
_cell.angle_beta   90.00
_cell.angle_gamma   90.00
#
_symmetry.space_group_name_H-M   'P 1'
#
loop_
_entity.id
_entity.type
_entity.pdbx_description
1 polymer ?
#
loop_
_entity_poly.entity_id
_entity_poly.type
_entity_poly.pdbx_seq_one_letter_code
_entity_poly.pdbx_strand_id
1 'polypeptide(L)'
;MGKRDNRVAYVNPIAAARARGPVQNSGPTIQDYLSRPRPTWEEVKEQLEKKKKGSRALADFEDKMNEKWKKELAKNREKLLGDKDKEKEKKTTDKDKKINDKEKDKEEKRERKEVCLPISNIWKSLTCKLALYSYLGFVFLFRRRGRRRRNPTG
;
A
#
# COMPACT_ATOMS: atom_id res chain seq x y z
N MET A 1 -40.62 42.67 -51.96
CA MET A 1 -41.90 42.16 -51.43
C MET A 1 -41.77 40.66 -51.24
N GLY A 2 -41.76 40.18 -49.99
CA GLY A 2 -41.51 38.76 -49.68
C GLY A 2 -42.70 37.87 -50.04
N LYS A 3 -42.41 36.65 -50.52
CA LYS A 3 -43.43 35.63 -50.81
C LYS A 3 -44.22 35.33 -49.54
N ARG A 4 -45.55 35.44 -49.59
CA ARG A 4 -46.44 35.07 -48.50
C ARG A 4 -46.52 33.55 -48.44
N ASP A 5 -46.26 32.94 -47.28
CA ASP A 5 -46.35 31.49 -47.12
C ASP A 5 -47.79 31.00 -47.38
N ASN A 6 -47.95 30.07 -48.32
CA ASN A 6 -49.24 29.43 -48.65
C ASN A 6 -49.54 28.21 -47.76
N ARG A 7 -48.78 28.02 -46.68
CA ARG A 7 -49.00 26.91 -45.74
C ARG A 7 -50.23 27.24 -44.90
N VAL A 8 -51.32 26.52 -45.17
CA VAL A 8 -52.51 26.59 -44.31
C VAL A 8 -52.10 26.09 -42.93
N ALA A 9 -52.13 26.97 -41.93
CA ALA A 9 -51.83 26.60 -40.56
C ALA A 9 -52.91 25.61 -40.09
N TYR A 10 -52.58 24.32 -40.10
CA TYR A 10 -53.46 23.31 -39.54
C TYR A 10 -53.45 23.47 -38.02
N VAL A 11 -54.51 24.08 -37.51
CA VAL A 11 -54.72 24.19 -36.06
C VAL A 11 -55.45 22.93 -35.62
N ASN A 12 -54.81 22.13 -34.78
CA ASN A 12 -55.43 20.94 -34.20
C ASN A 12 -56.65 21.35 -33.34
N PRO A 13 -57.88 20.96 -33.71
CA PRO A 13 -59.09 21.40 -33.00
C PRO A 13 -59.13 20.88 -31.56
N ILE A 14 -58.49 19.73 -31.27
CA ILE A 14 -58.39 19.16 -29.92
C ILE A 14 -57.50 20.04 -29.03
N ALA A 15 -56.38 20.55 -29.58
CA ALA A 15 -55.51 21.47 -28.86
C ALA A 15 -56.19 22.83 -28.64
N ALA A 16 -56.91 23.33 -29.66
CA ALA A 16 -57.66 24.58 -29.55
C ALA A 16 -58.80 24.48 -28.53
N ALA A 17 -59.49 23.34 -28.45
CA ALA A 17 -60.52 23.10 -27.45
C ALA A 17 -59.93 23.02 -26.03
N ARG A 18 -58.75 22.41 -25.85
CA ARG A 18 -58.06 22.37 -24.56
C ARG A 18 -57.61 23.76 -24.09
N ALA A 19 -57.16 24.61 -25.00
CA ALA A 19 -56.76 25.98 -24.66
C ALA A 19 -57.96 26.89 -24.29
N ARG A 20 -59.15 26.60 -24.82
CA ARG A 20 -60.41 27.29 -24.48
C ARG A 20 -61.16 26.66 -23.30
N GLY A 21 -60.71 25.51 -22.82
CA GLY A 21 -61.28 24.85 -21.65
C GLY A 21 -60.95 25.60 -20.37
N PRO A 22 -61.67 25.32 -19.26
CA PRO A 22 -61.34 25.87 -17.96
C PRO A 22 -59.87 25.59 -17.61
N VAL A 23 -59.16 26.63 -17.17
CA VAL A 23 -57.76 26.56 -16.76
C VAL A 23 -57.61 25.40 -15.77
N GLN A 24 -56.69 24.47 -16.06
CA GLN A 24 -56.38 23.37 -15.15
C GLN A 24 -55.94 23.99 -13.82
N ASN A 25 -56.72 23.79 -12.75
CA ASN A 25 -56.43 24.27 -11.40
C ASN A 25 -55.07 23.72 -10.95
N SER A 26 -54.00 24.44 -11.23
CA SER A 26 -52.61 24.04 -11.02
C SER A 26 -52.18 24.36 -9.59
N GLY A 27 -52.97 23.90 -8.64
CA GLY A 27 -52.81 24.21 -7.22
C GLY A 27 -53.42 25.55 -6.80
N PRO A 28 -53.20 25.94 -5.53
CA PRO A 28 -53.74 27.17 -4.97
C PRO A 28 -53.29 28.38 -5.78
N THR A 29 -54.22 29.29 -6.05
CA THR A 29 -53.88 30.53 -6.76
C THR A 29 -52.96 31.38 -5.89
N ILE A 30 -52.19 32.27 -6.51
CA ILE A 30 -51.31 33.22 -5.78
C ILE A 30 -52.11 33.98 -4.72
N GLN A 31 -53.39 34.27 -4.98
CA GLN A 31 -54.29 34.91 -4.03
C GLN A 31 -54.54 34.05 -2.77
N ASP A 32 -54.54 32.71 -2.89
CA ASP A 32 -54.71 31.77 -1.77
C ASP A 32 -53.50 31.77 -0.84
N TYR A 33 -52.34 32.23 -1.29
CA TYR A 33 -51.17 32.42 -0.43
C TYR A 33 -51.23 33.75 0.32
N LEU A 34 -51.83 34.77 -0.29
CA LEU A 34 -51.95 36.11 0.30
C LEU A 34 -53.07 36.20 1.34
N SER A 35 -54.12 35.39 1.21
CA SER A 35 -55.27 35.36 2.13
C SER A 35 -55.06 34.47 3.38
N ARG A 36 -53.93 33.77 3.48
CA ARG A 36 -53.63 32.92 4.65
C ARG A 36 -53.46 33.77 5.91
N PRO A 37 -54.04 33.35 7.05
CA PRO A 37 -53.72 33.98 8.33
C PRO A 37 -52.22 33.82 8.59
N ARG A 38 -51.51 34.95 8.67
CA ARG A 38 -50.08 34.97 9.01
C ARG A 38 -49.98 34.69 10.52
N PRO A 39 -49.09 33.77 10.95
CA PRO A 39 -48.93 33.50 12.37
C PRO A 39 -48.45 34.76 13.08
N THR A 40 -49.00 35.02 14.25
CA THR A 40 -48.57 36.14 15.09
C THR A 40 -47.24 35.81 15.77
N TRP A 41 -46.50 36.82 16.23
CA TRP A 41 -45.18 36.64 16.83
C TRP A 41 -45.21 35.71 18.08
N GLU A 42 -46.34 35.68 18.78
CA GLU A 42 -46.55 34.83 19.97
C GLU A 42 -46.66 33.35 19.60
N GLU A 43 -47.41 33.02 18.56
CA GLU A 43 -47.53 31.65 18.04
C GLU A 43 -46.20 31.17 17.44
N VAL A 44 -45.44 32.06 16.79
CA VAL A 44 -44.11 31.74 16.25
C VAL A 44 -43.14 31.42 17.39
N LYS A 45 -43.18 32.17 18.49
CA LYS A 45 -42.35 31.92 19.67
C LYS A 45 -42.72 30.62 20.36
N GLU A 46 -44.01 30.32 20.49
CA GLU A 46 -44.50 29.07 21.06
C GLU A 46 -44.15 27.86 20.17
N GLN A 47 -44.21 28.01 18.84
CA GLN A 47 -43.75 26.98 17.90
C GLN A 47 -42.24 26.78 17.97
N LEU A 48 -41.46 27.83 18.18
CA LEU A 48 -40.02 27.72 18.36
C LEU A 48 -39.68 27.00 19.67
N GLU A 49 -40.45 27.25 20.74
CA GLU A 49 -40.33 26.51 21.99
C GLU A 49 -40.80 25.06 21.86
N LYS A 50 -41.88 24.77 21.13
CA LYS A 50 -42.35 23.40 20.84
C LYS A 50 -41.38 22.64 19.93
N LYS A 51 -40.70 23.31 19.00
CA LYS A 51 -39.61 22.73 18.19
C LYS A 51 -38.35 22.48 19.01
N LYS A 52 -38.01 23.38 19.94
CA LYS A 52 -36.88 23.19 20.88
C LYS A 52 -37.17 22.12 21.95
N LYS A 53 -38.43 21.98 22.37
CA LYS A 53 -38.93 20.90 23.25
C LYS A 53 -39.32 19.64 22.45
N GLY A 54 -39.28 19.72 21.12
CA GLY A 54 -39.63 18.65 20.19
C GLY A 54 -38.54 17.59 20.12
N SER A 55 -38.99 16.34 20.13
CA SER A 55 -38.25 15.08 19.95
C SER A 55 -36.99 14.88 20.79
N ARG A 56 -37.06 15.15 22.11
CA ARG A 56 -36.11 14.55 23.08
C ARG A 56 -36.03 13.03 22.96
N ALA A 57 -37.15 12.39 22.58
CA ALA A 57 -37.22 10.96 22.27
C ALA A 57 -36.42 10.55 21.00
N LEU A 58 -36.20 11.44 20.02
CA LEU A 58 -35.27 11.15 18.91
C LEU A 58 -33.83 11.28 19.37
N ALA A 59 -33.49 12.32 20.13
CA ALA A 59 -32.14 12.51 20.66
C ALA A 59 -31.73 11.32 21.56
N ASP A 60 -32.62 10.88 22.45
CA ASP A 60 -32.39 9.71 23.32
C ASP A 60 -32.27 8.40 22.50
N PHE A 61 -32.95 8.29 21.36
CA PHE A 61 -32.81 7.15 20.43
C PHE A 61 -31.50 7.20 19.64
N GLU A 62 -31.10 8.38 19.14
CA GLU A 62 -29.84 8.62 18.45
C GLU A 62 -28.63 8.36 19.38
N ASP A 63 -28.72 8.79 20.63
CA ASP A 63 -27.68 8.54 21.64
C ASP A 63 -27.55 7.05 21.96
N LYS A 64 -28.67 6.33 22.09
CA LYS A 64 -28.67 4.87 22.29
C LYS A 64 -28.05 4.09 21.14
N MET A 65 -28.16 4.60 19.91
CA MET A 65 -27.50 4.00 18.73
C MET A 65 -26.02 4.39 18.65
N ASN A 66 -25.67 5.62 19.01
CA ASN A 66 -24.28 6.08 19.08
C ASN A 66 -23.47 5.30 20.12
N GLU A 67 -24.06 4.91 21.25
CA GLU A 67 -23.39 4.06 22.23
C GLU A 67 -23.04 2.67 21.68
N LYS A 68 -23.94 2.06 20.90
CA LYS A 68 -23.70 0.76 20.26
C LYS A 68 -22.56 0.86 19.25
N TRP A 69 -22.56 1.89 18.41
CA TRP A 69 -21.49 2.12 17.43
C TRP A 69 -20.15 2.46 18.08
N LYS A 70 -20.13 3.24 19.16
CA LYS A 70 -18.90 3.47 19.94
C LYS A 70 -18.33 2.16 20.50
N LYS A 71 -19.19 1.27 21.01
CA LYS A 71 -18.79 -0.06 21.49
C LYS A 71 -18.27 -0.97 20.36
N GLU A 72 -18.88 -0.93 19.19
CA GLU A 72 -18.42 -1.70 18.01
C GLU A 72 -17.09 -1.16 17.44
N LEU A 73 -16.93 0.16 17.36
CA LEU A 73 -15.68 0.79 16.93
C LEU A 73 -14.53 0.48 17.91
N ALA A 74 -14.81 0.46 19.22
CA ALA A 74 -13.82 0.06 20.21
C ALA A 74 -13.37 -1.40 20.00
N LYS A 75 -14.31 -2.34 19.83
CA LYS A 75 -14.00 -3.75 19.53
C LYS A 75 -13.22 -3.94 18.23
N ASN A 76 -13.53 -3.16 17.18
CA ASN A 76 -12.82 -3.23 15.91
C ASN A 76 -11.40 -2.65 16.01
N ARG A 77 -11.22 -1.56 16.77
CA ARG A 77 -9.89 -1.00 17.07
C ARG A 77 -9.03 -1.99 17.85
N GLU A 78 -9.61 -2.65 18.85
CA GLU A 78 -8.93 -3.66 19.65
C GLU A 78 -8.48 -4.87 18.82
N LYS A 79 -9.35 -5.40 17.94
CA LYS A 79 -8.98 -6.49 17.01
C LYS A 79 -7.86 -6.09 16.06
N LEU A 80 -7.94 -4.90 15.45
CA LEU A 80 -6.91 -4.41 14.53
C LEU A 80 -5.56 -4.15 15.21
N LEU A 81 -5.56 -3.72 16.47
CA LEU A 81 -4.32 -3.53 17.23
C LEU A 81 -3.75 -4.88 17.70
N GLY A 82 -4.59 -5.78 18.20
CA GLY A 82 -4.18 -7.11 18.64
C GLY A 82 -3.55 -7.98 17.54
N ASP A 83 -4.04 -7.86 16.30
CA ASP A 83 -3.45 -8.58 15.16
C ASP A 83 -2.13 -7.95 14.69
N LYS A 84 -2.02 -6.61 14.72
CA LYS A 84 -0.80 -5.89 14.35
C LYS A 84 0.35 -6.13 15.31
N ASP A 85 0.07 -6.26 16.61
CA ASP A 85 1.10 -6.52 17.60
C ASP A 85 1.66 -7.94 17.48
N LYS A 86 0.80 -8.94 17.25
CA LYS A 86 1.22 -10.32 16.95
C LYS A 86 2.00 -10.45 15.64
N GLU A 87 1.60 -9.70 14.60
CA GLU A 87 2.32 -9.72 13.32
C GLU A 87 3.70 -9.08 13.45
N LYS A 88 3.82 -7.95 14.17
CA LYS A 88 5.11 -7.31 14.43
C LYS A 88 6.05 -8.21 15.22
N GLU A 89 5.56 -8.87 16.27
CA GLU A 89 6.34 -9.78 17.11
C GLU A 89 6.84 -11.00 16.33
N LYS A 90 6.01 -11.59 15.46
CA LYS A 90 6.49 -12.65 14.54
C LYS A 90 7.55 -12.13 13.58
N LYS A 91 7.35 -10.95 13.02
CA LYS A 91 8.25 -10.35 12.02
C LYS A 91 9.60 -9.93 12.60
N THR A 92 9.67 -9.56 13.89
CA THR A 92 10.95 -9.33 14.59
C THR A 92 11.64 -10.66 14.86
N THR A 93 10.90 -11.65 15.37
CA THR A 93 11.46 -12.98 15.68
C THR A 93 12.04 -13.68 14.43
N ASP A 94 11.37 -13.58 13.28
CA ASP A 94 11.88 -14.15 12.01
C ASP A 94 13.11 -13.41 11.47
N LYS A 95 13.18 -12.09 11.68
CA LYS A 95 14.38 -11.31 11.32
C LYS A 95 15.56 -11.69 12.20
N ASP A 96 15.36 -11.84 13.50
CA ASP A 96 16.41 -12.17 14.45
C ASP A 96 16.96 -13.58 14.20
N LYS A 97 16.10 -14.56 13.91
CA LYS A 97 16.53 -15.90 13.47
C LYS A 97 17.37 -15.83 12.20
N LYS A 98 16.91 -15.09 11.18
CA LYS A 98 17.63 -14.94 9.91
C LYS A 98 19.00 -14.25 10.06
N ILE A 99 19.14 -13.35 11.03
CA ILE A 99 20.42 -12.68 11.33
C ILE A 99 21.36 -13.68 12.01
N ASN A 100 20.88 -14.40 13.03
CA ASN A 100 21.66 -15.43 13.73
C ASN A 100 22.14 -16.54 12.78
N ASP A 101 21.28 -17.02 11.89
CA ASP A 101 21.65 -18.05 10.92
C ASP A 101 22.75 -17.55 9.96
N LYS A 102 22.66 -16.28 9.52
CA LYS A 102 23.69 -15.66 8.67
C LYS A 102 25.01 -15.44 9.40
N GLU A 103 24.98 -15.17 10.71
CA GLU A 103 26.21 -15.03 11.50
C GLU A 103 26.89 -16.38 11.68
N LYS A 104 26.14 -17.44 12.01
CA LYS A 104 26.67 -18.82 12.07
C LYS A 104 27.29 -19.26 10.76
N ASP A 105 26.61 -19.03 9.63
CA ASP A 105 27.14 -19.35 8.30
C ASP A 105 28.45 -18.60 7.98
N LYS A 106 28.59 -17.36 8.46
CA LYS A 106 29.81 -16.56 8.28
C LYS A 106 30.95 -17.05 9.17
N GLU A 107 30.64 -17.44 10.39
CA GLU A 107 31.59 -17.99 11.35
C GLU A 107 32.13 -19.34 10.87
N GLU A 108 31.26 -20.25 10.44
CA GLU A 108 31.66 -21.54 9.87
C GLU A 108 32.54 -21.36 8.63
N LYS A 109 32.22 -20.39 7.75
CA LYS A 109 33.07 -20.05 6.61
C LYS A 109 34.43 -19.46 7.00
N ARG A 110 34.54 -18.76 8.14
CA ARG A 110 35.82 -18.23 8.64
C ARG A 110 36.66 -19.37 9.20
N GLU A 111 36.11 -20.22 10.05
CA GLU A 111 36.80 -21.40 10.57
C GLU A 111 37.28 -22.32 9.43
N ARG A 112 36.42 -22.58 8.44
CA ARG A 112 36.78 -23.42 7.29
C ARG A 112 37.92 -22.82 6.47
N LYS A 113 38.01 -21.49 6.38
CA LYS A 113 39.14 -20.80 5.73
C LYS A 113 40.39 -20.88 6.59
N GLU A 114 40.30 -20.63 7.89
CA GLU A 114 41.43 -20.72 8.82
C GLU A 114 42.03 -22.12 8.89
N VAL A 115 41.23 -23.18 8.76
CA VAL A 115 41.72 -24.56 8.70
C VAL A 115 42.35 -24.90 7.34
N CYS A 116 41.86 -24.33 6.24
CA CYS A 116 42.36 -24.63 4.90
C CYS A 116 43.66 -23.88 4.54
N LEU A 117 43.84 -22.67 5.08
CA LEU A 117 45.05 -21.86 4.89
C LEU A 117 46.37 -22.56 5.30
N PRO A 118 46.51 -23.16 6.50
CA PRO A 118 47.74 -23.82 6.91
C PRO A 118 48.04 -25.06 6.05
N ILE A 119 47.02 -25.81 5.63
CA ILE A 119 47.19 -26.97 4.74
C ILE A 119 47.76 -26.52 3.39
N SER A 120 47.22 -25.44 2.80
CA SER A 120 47.71 -24.90 1.53
C SER A 120 49.15 -24.37 1.62
N ASN A 121 49.53 -23.80 2.76
CA ASN A 121 50.88 -23.28 3.00
C ASN A 121 51.91 -24.42 3.17
N ILE A 122 51.52 -25.54 3.78
CA ILE A 122 52.37 -26.73 3.91
C ILE A 122 52.67 -27.34 2.52
N TRP A 123 51.66 -27.45 1.66
CA TRP A 123 51.84 -28.00 0.30
C TRP A 123 52.69 -27.09 -0.60
N LYS A 124 52.56 -25.77 -0.49
CA LYS A 124 53.43 -24.79 -1.19
C LYS A 124 54.89 -24.87 -0.72
N SER A 125 55.11 -25.11 0.57
CA SER A 125 56.45 -25.33 1.16
C SER A 125 57.11 -26.60 0.64
N LEU A 126 56.39 -27.73 0.60
CA LEU A 126 56.93 -29.00 0.11
C LEU A 126 57.27 -28.95 -1.39
N THR A 127 56.40 -28.33 -2.20
CA THR A 127 56.63 -28.21 -3.65
C THR A 127 57.84 -27.34 -3.97
N CYS A 128 58.04 -26.21 -3.26
CA CYS A 128 59.24 -25.39 -3.42
C CYS A 128 60.52 -26.13 -3.04
N LYS A 129 60.51 -26.93 -1.96
CA LYS A 129 61.66 -27.74 -1.55
C LYS A 129 62.02 -28.80 -2.58
N LEU A 130 61.03 -29.53 -3.11
CA LEU A 130 61.23 -30.53 -4.17
C LEU A 130 61.84 -29.91 -5.44
N ALA A 131 61.37 -28.72 -5.85
CA ALA A 131 61.91 -28.01 -7.00
C ALA A 131 63.39 -27.61 -6.80
N LEU A 132 63.77 -27.15 -5.61
CA LEU A 132 65.17 -26.82 -5.29
C LEU A 132 66.08 -28.05 -5.30
N TYR A 133 65.62 -29.19 -4.76
CA TYR A 133 66.37 -30.44 -4.80
C TYR A 133 66.57 -30.96 -6.23
N SER A 134 65.55 -30.84 -7.08
CA SER A 134 65.63 -31.13 -8.50
C SER A 134 66.68 -30.26 -9.20
N TYR A 135 66.64 -28.95 -8.96
CA TYR A 135 67.54 -28.00 -9.60
C TYR A 135 69.00 -28.19 -9.16
N LEU A 136 69.24 -28.40 -7.86
CA LEU A 136 70.57 -28.70 -7.33
C LEU A 136 71.10 -30.05 -7.84
N GLY A 137 70.25 -31.06 -7.95
CA GLY A 137 70.60 -32.35 -8.57
C GLY A 137 70.99 -32.21 -10.05
N PHE A 138 70.25 -31.38 -10.80
CA PHE A 138 70.53 -31.09 -12.20
C PHE A 138 71.87 -30.36 -12.39
N VAL A 139 72.13 -29.33 -11.57
CA VAL A 139 73.42 -28.59 -11.59
C VAL A 139 74.59 -29.48 -11.20
N PHE A 140 74.42 -30.38 -10.22
CA PHE A 140 75.46 -31.34 -9.82
C PHE A 140 75.77 -32.36 -10.93
N LEU A 141 74.76 -32.85 -11.64
CA LEU A 141 74.92 -33.79 -12.75
C LEU A 141 75.60 -33.13 -13.96
N PHE A 142 75.28 -31.86 -14.24
CA PHE A 142 75.86 -31.13 -15.37
C PHE A 142 77.33 -30.73 -15.12
N ARG A 143 77.68 -30.38 -13.88
CA ARG A 143 79.06 -30.04 -13.50
C ARG A 143 80.02 -31.23 -13.54
N ARG A 144 79.52 -32.47 -13.46
CA ARG A 144 80.33 -33.70 -13.55
C ARG A 144 80.63 -34.12 -15.00
N ARG A 145 79.91 -33.60 -16.00
CA ARG A 145 80.07 -33.95 -17.43
C ARG A 145 81.02 -33.04 -18.22
N GLY A 146 81.43 -31.89 -17.67
CA GLY A 146 82.23 -30.86 -18.37
C GLY A 146 83.76 -31.01 -18.35
N ARG A 147 84.32 -32.17 -17.95
CA ARG A 147 85.79 -32.41 -17.88
C ARG A 147 86.28 -33.54 -18.79
N ARG A 148 85.75 -33.66 -20.01
CA ARG A 148 86.40 -34.48 -21.06
C ARG A 148 86.32 -33.77 -22.40
N ARG A 149 87.48 -33.67 -23.06
CA ARG A 149 87.76 -33.24 -24.43
C ARG A 149 88.09 -31.76 -24.63
N ARG A 150 89.39 -31.46 -24.50
CA ARG A 150 90.14 -30.71 -25.52
C ARG A 150 91.53 -31.36 -25.66
N ASN A 151 91.76 -32.05 -26.78
CA ASN A 151 93.10 -32.29 -27.31
C ASN A 151 93.19 -31.51 -28.64
N PRO A 152 94.31 -30.85 -28.95
CA PRO A 152 94.52 -30.16 -30.22
C PRO A 152 95.18 -31.10 -31.23
N THR A 153 94.81 -31.03 -32.51
CA THR A 153 95.65 -31.40 -33.66
C THR A 153 94.97 -30.92 -34.94
N GLY A 154 95.76 -30.34 -35.86
CA GLY A 154 95.39 -30.05 -37.24
C GLY A 154 95.29 -28.56 -37.53
#